data_AF-A0A0S2KSQ8-F1
#
_entry.id   AF-A0A0S2KSQ8-F1
#
_cell.length_a   1.000
_cell.length_b   1.000
_cell.length_c   1.000
_cell.angle_alpha   90.00
_cell.angle_beta   90.00
_cell.angle_gamma   90.00
#
_symmetry.space_group_name_H-M   'P 1'
#
loop_
_entity.id
_entity.type
_entity.pdbx_description
1 polymer ?
#
loop_
_entity_poly.entity_id
_entity_poly.type
_entity_poly.pdbx_seq_one_letter_code
_entity_poly.pdbx_strand_id
1 'polypeptide(L)'
;KSTGISLYFDFPESNGLPLPKEADGRDFLVNLIDSPGHVDFSSEVTAALRVTDGALVVVDSVEGVCVQTETVLRQALTERIKPVMTVNKLDRCFLELQQDAEDMYQAFSRIIETANVIMATYQDDQLGDVCVYPEKGTVAFSAGLHGWAFTLNRFAAMYAKKFGVEHEKMCSRLWGDNFFNKAEKKWSKKASSGGVRAFCELIIKPIKKIIELAMSDKVDELQKLLGGLGLKLTNDEKELRQKPLMKRVLQKWLPADQALLEMMVLHLPSPATAQKYRAELLYEGPADDVCCQGIRNCDPNGPLMLYVSKMVPSADKGRFIAYGRVFSGTVRTGMKVRIMGPNYD
;
A
#
# COMPACT_ATOMS: atom_id res chain seq x y z
N LYS A 1 5.40 -16.36 -11.41
CA LYS A 1 4.07 -17.01 -11.51
C LYS A 1 3.14 -16.24 -10.60
N SER A 2 2.06 -15.67 -11.13
CA SER A 2 1.06 -15.02 -10.26
C SER A 2 0.49 -16.01 -9.24
N THR A 3 0.50 -15.65 -7.95
CA THR A 3 -0.08 -16.42 -6.85
C THR A 3 -1.03 -15.55 -6.04
N GLY A 4 -2.18 -16.13 -5.67
CA GLY A 4 -3.17 -15.47 -4.82
C GLY A 4 -3.00 -15.87 -3.36
N ILE A 5 -3.04 -14.89 -2.45
CA ILE A 5 -3.06 -15.12 -1.00
C ILE A 5 -4.19 -14.28 -0.41
N SER A 6 -5.03 -14.88 0.43
CA SER A 6 -6.04 -14.18 1.20
C SER A 6 -5.49 -13.87 2.59
N LEU A 7 -5.55 -12.60 2.98
CA LEU A 7 -5.14 -12.10 4.29
C LEU A 7 -6.35 -11.61 5.05
N TYR A 8 -6.41 -11.95 6.34
CA TYR A 8 -7.36 -11.37 7.27
C TYR A 8 -6.69 -10.22 8.02
N PHE A 9 -7.31 -9.05 8.02
CA PHE A 9 -6.80 -7.85 8.66
C PHE A 9 -7.86 -7.24 9.59
N ASP A 10 -7.55 -7.21 10.88
CA ASP A 10 -8.32 -6.49 11.88
C ASP A 10 -7.81 -5.04 11.97
N PHE A 11 -8.67 -4.08 11.65
CA PHE A 11 -8.35 -2.67 11.54
C PHE A 11 -8.20 -2.03 12.94
N PRO A 12 -6.99 -1.57 13.33
CA PRO A 12 -6.71 -1.17 14.70
C PRO A 12 -7.54 0.02 15.20
N GLU A 13 -8.11 -0.09 16.39
CA GLU A 13 -8.76 1.02 17.12
C GLU A 13 -7.78 2.11 17.53
N SER A 14 -6.55 1.70 17.85
CA SER A 14 -5.53 2.52 18.51
C SER A 14 -5.07 3.73 17.68
N ASN A 15 -5.26 3.69 16.35
CA ASN A 15 -4.78 4.73 15.45
C ASN A 15 -5.77 5.89 15.26
N GLY A 16 -7.02 5.77 15.75
CA GLY A 16 -8.03 6.82 15.66
C GLY A 16 -8.42 7.20 14.23
N LEU A 17 -8.09 6.35 13.25
CA LEU A 17 -8.45 6.52 11.85
C LEU A 17 -9.92 6.11 11.63
N PRO A 18 -10.67 6.86 10.82
CA PRO A 18 -12.03 6.48 10.47
C PRO A 18 -12.01 5.21 9.62
N LEU A 19 -12.99 4.33 9.84
CA LEU A 19 -13.22 3.20 8.96
C LEU A 19 -13.71 3.67 7.58
N PRO A 20 -13.47 2.90 6.51
CA PRO A 20 -14.09 3.15 5.22
C PRO A 20 -15.61 3.27 5.35
N LYS A 21 -16.24 4.18 4.58
CA LYS A 21 -17.68 4.47 4.70
C LYS A 21 -18.58 3.25 4.50
N GLU A 22 -18.14 2.29 3.70
CA GLU A 22 -18.88 1.07 3.36
C GLU A 22 -18.51 -0.13 4.25
N ALA A 23 -17.67 0.07 5.28
CA ALA A 23 -17.21 -1.03 6.12
C ALA A 23 -18.29 -1.48 7.12
N ASP A 24 -18.54 -2.78 7.17
CA ASP A 24 -19.43 -3.44 8.14
C ASP A 24 -18.62 -3.99 9.33
N GLY A 25 -17.78 -3.14 9.92
CA GLY A 25 -16.89 -3.49 11.02
C GLY A 25 -15.41 -3.26 10.73
N ARG A 26 -14.57 -3.90 11.55
CA ARG A 26 -13.10 -3.74 11.54
C ARG A 26 -12.38 -4.88 10.84
N ASP A 27 -13.08 -5.93 10.49
CA ASP A 27 -12.50 -7.13 9.90
C ASP A 27 -12.54 -7.05 8.38
N PHE A 28 -11.37 -7.09 7.75
CA PHE A 28 -11.22 -6.98 6.30
C PHE A 28 -10.54 -8.22 5.74
N LEU A 29 -11.10 -8.75 4.65
CA LEU A 29 -10.47 -9.77 3.83
C LEU A 29 -9.77 -9.10 2.65
N VAL A 30 -8.44 -9.24 2.58
CA VAL A 30 -7.61 -8.69 1.49
C VAL A 30 -7.08 -9.84 0.65
N ASN A 31 -7.51 -9.91 -0.61
CA ASN A 31 -6.99 -10.88 -1.58
C ASN A 31 -5.83 -10.24 -2.35
N LEU A 32 -4.60 -10.66 -2.04
CA LEU A 32 -3.41 -10.25 -2.76
C LEU A 32 -3.17 -11.18 -3.94
N ILE A 33 -2.97 -10.59 -5.11
CA ILE A 33 -2.61 -11.30 -6.33
C ILE A 33 -1.24 -10.79 -6.75
N ASP A 34 -0.22 -11.60 -6.56
CA ASP A 34 1.14 -11.26 -6.99
C ASP A 34 1.18 -11.28 -8.53
N SER A 35 1.71 -10.24 -9.17
CA SER A 35 1.87 -10.18 -10.63
C SER A 35 3.36 -10.19 -10.98
N PRO A 36 3.81 -10.93 -12.00
CA PRO A 36 5.22 -10.91 -12.40
C PRO A 36 5.68 -9.50 -12.78
N GLY A 37 6.85 -9.07 -12.31
CA GLY A 37 7.39 -7.72 -12.60
C GLY A 37 8.18 -7.60 -13.91
N HIS A 38 8.46 -8.70 -14.60
CA HIS A 38 9.25 -8.70 -15.84
C HIS A 38 8.33 -8.51 -17.07
N VAL A 39 8.75 -7.67 -18.01
CA VAL A 39 7.98 -7.25 -19.20
C VAL A 39 7.49 -8.41 -20.07
N ASP A 40 8.28 -9.48 -20.14
CA ASP A 40 7.96 -10.70 -20.89
C ASP A 40 6.69 -11.43 -20.40
N PHE A 41 6.20 -11.10 -19.20
CA PHE A 41 4.98 -11.69 -18.63
C PHE A 41 3.80 -10.71 -18.62
N SER A 42 3.80 -9.73 -19.54
CA SER A 42 2.73 -8.73 -19.65
C SER A 42 1.32 -9.33 -19.74
N SER A 43 1.14 -10.48 -20.40
CA SER A 43 -0.16 -11.17 -20.45
C SER A 43 -0.60 -11.74 -19.09
N GLU A 44 0.32 -12.21 -18.25
CA GLU A 44 0.01 -12.61 -16.86
C GLU A 44 -0.37 -11.40 -16.01
N VAL A 45 0.27 -10.24 -16.24
CA VAL A 45 -0.05 -8.99 -15.56
C VAL A 45 -1.47 -8.53 -15.91
N THR A 46 -1.81 -8.44 -17.19
CA THR A 46 -3.17 -8.06 -17.62
C THR A 46 -4.24 -9.00 -17.06
N ALA A 47 -3.99 -10.31 -17.07
CA ALA A 47 -4.92 -11.29 -16.52
C ALA A 47 -5.14 -11.10 -15.00
N ALA A 48 -4.10 -10.72 -14.25
CA ALA A 48 -4.21 -10.41 -12.83
C ALA A 48 -4.96 -9.09 -12.58
N LEU A 49 -4.64 -8.05 -13.35
CA LEU A 49 -5.30 -6.74 -13.27
C LEU A 49 -6.81 -6.84 -13.53
N ARG A 50 -7.24 -7.69 -14.47
CA ARG A 50 -8.66 -7.92 -14.76
C ARG A 50 -9.47 -8.38 -13.55
N VAL A 51 -8.85 -9.07 -12.58
CA VAL A 51 -9.52 -9.60 -11.38
C VAL A 51 -9.27 -8.80 -10.09
N THR A 52 -8.38 -7.79 -10.10
CA THR A 52 -8.10 -6.93 -8.94
C THR A 52 -8.84 -5.60 -9.01
N ASP A 53 -9.16 -5.01 -7.86
CA ASP A 53 -9.83 -3.69 -7.77
C ASP A 53 -8.87 -2.52 -7.49
N GLY A 54 -7.69 -2.84 -6.95
CA GLY A 54 -6.66 -1.89 -6.58
C GLY A 54 -5.26 -2.45 -6.81
N ALA A 55 -4.26 -1.57 -6.83
CA ALA A 55 -2.87 -1.93 -7.02
C ALA A 55 -1.96 -1.27 -5.98
N LEU A 56 -1.02 -2.04 -5.43
CA LEU A 56 0.10 -1.51 -4.64
C LEU A 56 1.32 -1.36 -5.55
N VAL A 57 1.63 -0.14 -5.94
CA VAL A 57 2.79 0.19 -6.78
C VAL A 57 4.03 0.24 -5.90
N VAL A 58 4.99 -0.64 -6.15
CA VAL A 58 6.27 -0.69 -5.42
C VAL A 58 7.35 0.00 -6.23
N VAL A 59 7.93 1.06 -5.69
CA VAL A 59 8.97 1.86 -6.37
C VAL A 59 10.24 1.88 -5.53
N ASP A 60 11.40 1.67 -6.14
CA ASP A 60 12.68 1.68 -5.44
C ASP A 60 13.05 3.10 -4.98
N SER A 61 13.52 3.25 -3.75
CA SER A 61 13.90 4.55 -3.17
C SER A 61 15.17 5.15 -3.78
N VAL A 62 15.96 4.35 -4.48
CA VAL A 62 17.22 4.73 -5.15
C VAL A 62 17.02 4.81 -6.66
N GLU A 63 16.45 3.77 -7.28
CA GLU A 63 16.26 3.73 -8.74
C GLU A 63 15.07 4.57 -9.21
N GLY A 64 14.08 4.80 -8.33
CA GLY A 64 12.88 5.55 -8.65
C GLY A 64 11.96 4.81 -9.62
N VAL A 65 11.18 5.58 -10.38
CA VAL A 65 10.22 5.04 -11.36
C VAL A 65 10.97 4.65 -12.64
N CYS A 66 10.96 3.36 -12.96
CA CYS A 66 11.55 2.83 -14.19
C CYS A 66 10.48 2.56 -15.26
N VAL A 67 10.91 2.27 -16.50
CA VAL A 67 10.04 1.97 -17.64
C VAL A 67 9.06 0.82 -17.36
N GLN A 68 9.50 -0.18 -16.59
CA GLN A 68 8.63 -1.31 -16.19
C GLN A 68 7.50 -0.86 -15.27
N THR A 69 7.81 -0.02 -14.27
CA THR A 69 6.83 0.58 -13.36
C THR A 69 5.81 1.39 -14.14
N GLU A 70 6.26 2.21 -15.10
CA GLU A 70 5.38 3.00 -15.97
C GLU A 70 4.46 2.12 -16.81
N THR A 71 5.00 1.07 -17.44
CA THR A 71 4.24 0.16 -18.30
C THR A 71 3.12 -0.54 -17.54
N VAL A 72 3.42 -1.11 -16.36
CA VAL A 72 2.42 -1.82 -15.54
C VAL A 72 1.41 -0.83 -14.94
N LEU A 73 1.86 0.36 -14.53
CA LEU A 73 0.96 1.39 -14.02
C LEU A 73 -0.02 1.87 -15.10
N ARG A 74 0.44 2.06 -16.34
CA ARG A 74 -0.43 2.38 -17.50
C ARG A 74 -1.47 1.28 -17.76
N GLN A 75 -1.07 0.01 -17.68
CA GLN A 75 -1.99 -1.12 -17.84
C GLN A 75 -3.04 -1.12 -16.72
N ALA A 76 -2.63 -0.90 -15.48
CA ALA A 76 -3.54 -0.84 -14.34
C ALA A 76 -4.56 0.30 -14.47
N LEU A 77 -4.13 1.49 -14.87
CA LEU A 77 -5.01 2.65 -15.05
C LEU A 77 -5.99 2.46 -16.22
N THR A 78 -5.55 1.84 -17.32
CA THR A 78 -6.45 1.46 -18.44
C THR A 78 -7.55 0.49 -17.98
N GLU A 79 -7.23 -0.42 -17.07
CA GLU A 79 -8.18 -1.35 -16.44
C GLU A 79 -9.02 -0.69 -15.32
N ARG A 80 -8.91 0.64 -15.14
CA ARG A 80 -9.54 1.44 -14.09
C ARG A 80 -9.21 0.96 -12.67
N ILE A 81 -7.97 0.54 -12.44
CA ILE A 81 -7.52 0.09 -11.13
C ILE A 81 -6.94 1.25 -10.35
N LYS A 82 -7.37 1.42 -9.10
CA LYS A 82 -6.91 2.51 -8.25
C LYS A 82 -5.54 2.19 -7.65
N PRO A 83 -4.51 3.03 -7.83
CA PRO A 83 -3.20 2.79 -7.24
C PRO A 83 -3.09 3.36 -5.82
N VAL A 84 -2.35 2.64 -4.98
CA VAL A 84 -1.62 3.17 -3.83
C VAL A 84 -0.14 2.87 -4.04
N MET A 85 0.76 3.60 -3.38
CA MET A 85 2.19 3.49 -3.66
C MET A 85 3.00 3.23 -2.41
N THR A 86 4.09 2.48 -2.54
CA THR A 86 5.13 2.39 -1.52
C THR A 86 6.49 2.70 -2.11
N VAL A 87 7.22 3.64 -1.49
CA VAL A 87 8.64 3.86 -1.75
C VAL A 87 9.40 2.81 -0.94
N ASN A 88 10.01 1.85 -1.60
CA ASN A 88 10.59 0.65 -1.01
C ASN A 88 12.12 0.67 -1.02
N LYS A 89 12.73 -0.25 -0.25
CA LYS A 89 14.19 -0.38 -0.06
C LYS A 89 14.82 0.81 0.69
N LEU A 90 14.06 1.41 1.62
CA LEU A 90 14.55 2.48 2.48
C LEU A 90 15.83 2.11 3.25
N ASP A 91 16.04 0.83 3.51
CA ASP A 91 17.27 0.33 4.15
C ASP A 91 18.54 0.70 3.38
N ARG A 92 18.48 0.80 2.05
CA ARG A 92 19.61 1.26 1.23
C ARG A 92 19.95 2.72 1.53
N CYS A 93 18.93 3.57 1.68
CA CYS A 93 19.13 4.99 2.03
C CYS A 93 19.82 5.16 3.40
N PHE A 94 19.46 4.31 4.38
CA PHE A 94 20.02 4.38 5.73
C PHE A 94 21.38 3.69 5.89
N LEU A 95 21.55 2.50 5.30
CA LEU A 95 22.70 1.62 5.55
C LEU A 95 23.78 1.70 4.47
N GLU A 96 23.37 1.82 3.20
CA GLU A 96 24.31 1.84 2.07
C GLU A 96 24.74 3.27 1.73
N LEU A 97 23.78 4.15 1.47
CA LEU A 97 24.03 5.52 1.03
C LEU A 97 24.25 6.49 2.22
N GLN A 98 23.79 6.11 3.41
CA GLN A 98 23.86 6.93 4.64
C GLN A 98 23.38 8.38 4.45
N GLN A 99 22.33 8.56 3.65
CA GLN A 99 21.85 9.87 3.22
C GLN A 99 21.45 10.76 4.40
N ASP A 100 21.57 12.07 4.17
CA ASP A 100 21.00 13.05 5.07
C ASP A 100 19.48 13.13 4.90
N ALA A 101 18.79 13.52 5.98
CA ALA A 101 17.34 13.43 6.02
C ALA A 101 16.65 14.30 4.96
N GLU A 102 17.23 15.46 4.63
CA GLU A 102 16.69 16.32 3.57
C GLU A 102 16.90 15.69 2.18
N ASP A 103 18.05 15.07 1.92
CA ASP A 103 18.30 14.37 0.65
C ASP A 103 17.33 13.22 0.45
N MET A 104 17.06 12.45 1.51
CA MET A 104 16.05 11.38 1.49
C MET A 104 14.67 11.95 1.17
N TYR A 105 14.26 13.04 1.83
CA TYR A 105 12.99 13.70 1.55
C TYR A 105 12.88 14.17 0.09
N GLN A 106 13.91 14.85 -0.42
CA GLN A 106 13.92 15.36 -1.79
C GLN A 106 13.88 14.21 -2.81
N ALA A 107 14.61 13.12 -2.56
CA ALA A 107 14.55 11.92 -3.40
C ALA A 107 13.14 11.32 -3.40
N PHE A 108 12.51 11.16 -2.24
CA PHE A 108 11.16 10.61 -2.14
C PHE A 108 10.11 11.50 -2.80
N SER A 109 10.21 12.83 -2.61
CA SER A 109 9.30 13.80 -3.27
C SER A 109 9.37 13.67 -4.78
N ARG A 110 10.59 13.64 -5.35
CA ARG A 110 10.78 13.46 -6.80
C ARG A 110 10.21 12.13 -7.31
N ILE A 111 10.39 11.05 -6.56
CA ILE A 111 9.84 9.73 -6.94
C ILE A 111 8.31 9.79 -7.02
N ILE A 112 7.66 10.40 -6.02
CA ILE A 112 6.20 10.55 -5.96
C ILE A 112 5.70 11.49 -7.07
N GLU A 113 6.40 12.60 -7.31
CA GLU A 113 6.08 13.54 -8.39
C GLU A 113 6.15 12.86 -9.76
N THR A 114 7.20 12.11 -10.05
CA THR A 114 7.33 11.36 -11.31
C THR A 114 6.22 10.33 -11.48
N ALA A 115 5.86 9.60 -10.41
CA ALA A 115 4.74 8.66 -10.45
C ALA A 115 3.41 9.37 -10.73
N ASN A 116 3.17 10.52 -10.08
CA ASN A 116 1.97 11.32 -10.28
C ASN A 116 1.87 11.93 -11.68
N VAL A 117 3.01 12.30 -12.31
CA VAL A 117 3.01 12.74 -13.70
C VAL A 117 2.47 11.64 -14.61
N ILE A 118 2.90 10.39 -14.41
CA ILE A 118 2.38 9.24 -15.19
C ILE A 118 0.89 9.05 -14.90
N MET A 119 0.49 9.01 -13.62
CA MET A 119 -0.91 8.79 -13.23
C MET A 119 -1.85 9.86 -13.81
N ALA A 120 -1.43 11.13 -13.78
CA ALA A 120 -2.21 12.25 -14.29
C ALA A 120 -2.47 12.17 -15.81
N THR A 121 -1.63 11.47 -16.57
CA THR A 121 -1.86 11.28 -18.02
C THR A 121 -2.97 10.28 -18.35
N TYR A 122 -3.46 9.51 -17.38
CA TYR A 122 -4.53 8.51 -17.54
C TYR A 122 -5.73 8.79 -16.63
N GLN A 123 -6.04 10.07 -16.37
CA GLN A 123 -7.27 10.41 -15.66
C GLN A 123 -8.49 9.95 -16.47
N ASP A 124 -9.37 9.23 -15.79
CA ASP A 124 -10.69 8.80 -16.26
C ASP A 124 -11.72 9.39 -15.29
N ASP A 125 -12.71 10.10 -15.81
CA ASP A 125 -13.75 10.76 -15.00
C ASP A 125 -14.48 9.81 -14.06
N GLN A 126 -14.60 8.52 -14.44
CA GLN A 126 -15.24 7.50 -13.61
C GLN A 126 -14.34 7.00 -12.48
N LEU A 127 -13.01 7.12 -12.62
CA LEU A 127 -12.03 6.69 -11.61
C LEU A 127 -11.66 7.83 -10.64
N GLY A 128 -11.78 9.08 -11.09
CA GLY A 128 -11.48 10.28 -10.32
C GLY A 128 -9.97 10.52 -10.12
N ASP A 129 -9.60 11.07 -8.97
CA ASP A 129 -8.19 11.34 -8.64
C ASP A 129 -7.42 10.03 -8.40
N VAL A 130 -6.52 9.73 -9.34
CA VAL A 130 -5.63 8.55 -9.34
C VAL A 130 -4.25 8.86 -8.78
N CYS A 131 -3.94 10.12 -8.49
CA CYS A 131 -2.63 10.51 -7.97
C CYS A 131 -2.47 10.09 -6.51
N VAL A 132 -1.23 9.93 -6.09
CA VAL A 132 -0.84 9.52 -4.74
C VAL A 132 -0.15 10.66 -3.99
N TYR A 133 -0.51 10.80 -2.73
CA TYR A 133 -0.13 11.85 -1.81
C TYR A 133 0.22 11.27 -0.43
N PRO A 134 1.43 11.49 0.10
CA PRO A 134 1.80 11.02 1.43
C PRO A 134 0.92 11.59 2.54
N GLU A 135 0.57 12.87 2.45
CA GLU A 135 -0.28 13.56 3.44
C GLU A 135 -1.73 13.08 3.43
N LYS A 136 -2.19 12.48 2.33
CA LYS A 136 -3.50 11.82 2.25
C LYS A 136 -3.46 10.35 2.64
N GLY A 137 -2.29 9.80 2.98
CA GLY A 137 -2.14 8.40 3.39
C GLY A 137 -1.98 7.37 2.27
N THR A 138 -2.05 7.79 1.00
CA THR A 138 -1.95 6.92 -0.19
C THR A 138 -0.51 6.52 -0.56
N VAL A 139 0.49 6.99 0.20
CA VAL A 139 1.90 6.62 0.04
C VAL A 139 2.45 6.05 1.34
N ALA A 140 3.04 4.87 1.25
CA ALA A 140 3.85 4.26 2.29
C ALA A 140 5.35 4.38 1.98
N PHE A 141 6.16 4.25 3.02
CA PHE A 141 7.60 4.17 2.95
C PHE A 141 8.04 2.86 3.61
N SER A 142 8.73 1.99 2.89
CA SER A 142 8.98 0.61 3.30
C SER A 142 10.41 0.15 3.11
N ALA A 143 10.83 -0.77 3.97
CA ALA A 143 11.99 -1.62 3.75
C ALA A 143 11.52 -3.09 3.80
N GLY A 144 10.95 -3.56 2.69
CA GLY A 144 10.33 -4.89 2.61
C GLY A 144 11.25 -6.03 3.06
N LEU A 145 12.55 -5.94 2.76
CA LEU A 145 13.57 -6.92 3.18
C LEU A 145 13.64 -7.07 4.71
N HIS A 146 13.47 -5.96 5.44
CA HIS A 146 13.49 -5.95 6.91
C HIS A 146 12.09 -6.01 7.53
N GLY A 147 11.02 -5.91 6.74
CA GLY A 147 9.65 -6.08 7.22
C GLY A 147 9.15 -4.90 8.07
N TRP A 148 9.62 -3.68 7.80
CA TRP A 148 9.07 -2.47 8.40
C TRP A 148 8.62 -1.47 7.34
N ALA A 149 7.54 -0.77 7.63
CA ALA A 149 7.00 0.29 6.77
C ALA A 149 6.16 1.28 7.60
N PHE A 150 5.94 2.46 7.05
CA PHE A 150 5.08 3.46 7.66
C PHE A 150 4.35 4.30 6.62
N THR A 151 3.19 4.81 7.02
CA THR A 151 2.49 5.91 6.35
C THR A 151 2.53 7.15 7.25
N LEU A 152 2.21 8.32 6.70
CA LEU A 152 2.10 9.53 7.54
C LEU A 152 0.91 9.44 8.51
N ASN A 153 -0.14 8.70 8.17
CA ASN A 153 -1.28 8.43 9.06
C ASN A 153 -0.84 7.82 10.39
N ARG A 154 0.09 6.87 10.37
CA ARG A 154 0.58 6.22 11.58
C ARG A 154 1.42 7.17 12.44
N PHE A 155 2.30 7.95 11.83
CA PHE A 155 3.07 8.96 12.56
C PHE A 155 2.19 10.10 13.07
N ALA A 156 1.17 10.50 12.32
CA ALA A 156 0.20 11.47 12.76
C ALA A 156 -0.58 10.97 13.98
N ALA A 157 -0.99 9.71 14.04
CA ALA A 157 -1.63 9.13 15.23
C ALA A 157 -0.72 9.21 16.47
N MET A 158 0.59 8.96 16.31
CA MET A 158 1.57 9.08 17.41
C MET A 158 1.75 10.53 17.88
N TYR A 159 1.76 11.48 16.95
CA TYR A 159 2.13 12.88 17.24
C TYR A 159 0.93 13.80 17.51
N ALA A 160 -0.26 13.51 16.98
CA ALA A 160 -1.48 14.32 17.13
C ALA A 160 -1.79 14.61 18.60
N LYS A 161 -1.80 13.56 19.44
CA LYS A 161 -2.01 13.68 20.89
C LYS A 161 -0.91 14.48 21.58
N LYS A 162 0.35 14.31 21.15
CA LYS A 162 1.51 14.99 21.74
C LYS A 162 1.54 16.48 21.43
N PHE A 163 1.09 16.88 20.24
CA PHE A 163 1.06 18.27 19.80
C PHE A 163 -0.29 18.96 20.05
N GLY A 164 -1.33 18.22 20.45
CA GLY A 164 -2.68 18.76 20.61
C GLY A 164 -3.28 19.23 19.27
N VAL A 165 -3.07 18.45 18.21
CA VAL A 165 -3.50 18.79 16.84
C VAL A 165 -4.34 17.64 16.30
N GLU A 166 -5.41 17.96 15.57
CA GLU A 166 -6.22 16.98 14.83
C GLU A 166 -5.37 16.09 13.92
N HIS A 167 -5.76 14.82 13.79
CA HIS A 167 -5.00 13.80 13.05
C HIS A 167 -4.72 14.23 11.61
N GLU A 168 -5.75 14.63 10.86
CA GLU A 168 -5.63 15.03 9.46
C GLU A 168 -4.69 16.24 9.29
N LYS A 169 -4.83 17.24 10.16
CA LYS A 169 -3.95 18.41 10.19
C LYS A 169 -2.51 18.05 10.55
N MET A 170 -2.31 17.03 11.38
CA MET A 170 -0.98 16.50 11.68
C MET A 170 -0.39 15.78 10.47
N CYS A 171 -1.16 14.98 9.73
CA CYS A 171 -0.71 14.37 8.46
C CYS A 171 -0.22 15.44 7.47
N SER A 172 -1.01 16.49 7.23
CA SER A 172 -0.63 17.58 6.32
C SER A 172 0.60 18.37 6.79
N ARG A 173 0.94 18.31 8.08
CA ARG A 173 2.14 18.93 8.65
C ARG A 173 3.39 18.05 8.54
N LEU A 174 3.24 16.74 8.38
CA LEU A 174 4.36 15.79 8.31
C LEU A 174 4.99 15.70 6.93
N TRP A 175 4.40 16.29 5.89
CA TRP A 175 4.90 16.32 4.52
C TRP A 175 5.03 17.74 3.97
N GLY A 176 5.72 17.91 2.83
CA GLY A 176 5.79 19.18 2.13
C GLY A 176 6.65 20.22 2.84
N ASP A 177 6.42 21.48 2.49
CA ASP A 177 7.08 22.65 3.10
C ASP A 177 6.46 23.00 4.45
N ASN A 178 6.58 22.07 5.39
CA ASN A 178 6.26 22.25 6.79
C ASN A 178 7.53 22.04 7.62
N PHE A 179 7.93 23.08 8.34
CA PHE A 179 9.14 23.11 9.16
C PHE A 179 8.76 23.25 10.62
N PHE A 180 9.44 22.50 11.50
CA PHE A 180 9.23 22.54 12.93
C PHE A 180 10.50 23.00 13.64
N ASN A 181 10.38 24.08 14.42
CA ASN A 181 11.45 24.52 15.31
C ASN A 181 11.24 23.91 16.70
N LYS A 182 12.14 22.99 17.09
CA LYS A 182 12.06 22.29 18.39
C LYS A 182 12.22 23.21 19.60
N ALA A 183 13.05 24.25 19.48
CA ALA A 183 13.32 25.18 20.58
C ALA A 183 12.11 26.07 20.85
N GLU A 184 11.50 26.61 19.79
CA GLU A 184 10.34 27.49 19.89
C GLU A 184 9.00 26.75 19.92
N LYS A 185 8.98 25.46 19.57
CA LYS A 185 7.77 24.64 19.35
C LYS A 185 6.81 25.26 18.32
N LYS A 186 7.35 25.95 17.33
CA LYS A 186 6.58 26.63 16.27
C LYS A 186 6.68 25.93 14.93
N TRP A 187 5.58 26.02 14.18
CA TRP A 187 5.48 25.56 12.80
C TRP A 187 5.70 26.73 11.84
N SER A 188 6.41 26.50 10.74
CA SER A 188 6.62 27.46 9.67
C SER A 188 6.41 26.80 8.31
N LYS A 189 5.97 27.58 7.33
CA LYS A 189 5.90 27.19 5.91
C LYS A 189 7.18 27.49 5.13
N LYS A 190 8.12 28.20 5.76
CA LYS A 190 9.42 28.55 5.17
C LYS A 190 10.54 27.97 6.01
N ALA A 191 11.59 27.52 5.34
CA ALA A 191 12.86 27.23 5.98
C ALA A 191 13.32 28.49 6.74
N SER A 192 13.71 28.31 7.99
CA SER A 192 14.15 29.39 8.89
C SER A 192 15.31 28.89 9.73
N SER A 193 16.08 29.79 10.32
CA SER A 193 17.20 29.44 11.20
C SER A 193 16.68 28.59 12.38
N GLY A 194 17.04 27.30 12.40
CA GLY A 194 16.62 26.35 13.44
C GLY A 194 15.31 25.60 13.16
N GLY A 195 14.60 25.90 12.06
CA GLY A 195 13.46 25.12 11.61
C GLY A 195 13.90 23.98 10.69
N VAL A 196 13.64 22.73 11.07
CA VAL A 196 13.92 21.55 10.23
C VAL A 196 12.62 21.05 9.64
N ARG A 197 12.64 20.55 8.39
CA ARG A 197 11.46 19.97 7.75
C ARG A 197 10.87 18.87 8.64
N ALA A 198 9.56 18.88 8.81
CA ALA A 198 8.87 18.03 9.77
C ALA A 198 9.06 16.54 9.48
N PHE A 199 9.02 16.14 8.20
CA PHE A 199 9.35 14.78 7.77
C PHE A 199 10.75 14.36 8.25
N CYS A 200 11.75 15.22 7.98
CA CYS A 200 13.13 14.99 8.38
C CYS A 200 13.28 14.89 9.91
N GLU A 201 12.65 15.81 10.65
CA GLU A 201 12.81 15.95 12.09
C GLU A 201 12.05 14.91 12.91
N LEU A 202 10.81 14.60 12.51
CA LEU A 202 9.87 13.79 13.30
C LEU A 202 9.80 12.34 12.81
N ILE A 203 10.26 12.03 11.60
CA ILE A 203 10.18 10.68 11.02
C ILE A 203 11.58 10.12 10.76
N ILE A 204 12.35 10.76 9.88
CA ILE A 204 13.64 10.22 9.44
C ILE A 204 14.68 10.20 10.55
N LYS A 205 14.80 11.30 11.33
CA LYS A 205 15.78 11.36 12.44
C LYS A 205 15.57 10.27 13.50
N PRO A 206 14.37 10.02 14.03
CA PRO A 206 14.13 8.90 14.95
C PRO A 206 14.49 7.54 14.36
N ILE A 207 14.13 7.27 13.09
CA ILE A 207 14.48 6.01 12.41
C ILE A 207 16.00 5.87 12.29
N LYS A 208 16.69 6.92 11.79
CA LYS A 208 18.15 6.96 11.67
C LYS A 208 18.82 6.71 13.02
N LYS A 209 18.32 7.34 14.10
CA LYS A 209 18.87 7.16 15.45
C LYS A 209 18.70 5.73 15.98
N ILE A 210 17.55 5.10 15.74
CA ILE A 210 17.32 3.68 16.11
C ILE A 210 18.31 2.78 15.36
N ILE A 211 18.47 2.99 14.05
CA ILE A 211 19.40 2.23 13.21
C ILE A 211 20.83 2.41 13.71
N GLU A 212 21.28 3.64 13.94
CA GLU A 212 22.63 3.93 14.45
C GLU A 212 22.92 3.25 15.79
N LEU A 213 21.98 3.32 16.75
CA LEU A 213 22.16 2.72 18.07
C LEU A 213 22.18 1.18 18.00
N ALA A 214 21.32 0.58 17.16
CA ALA A 214 21.31 -0.86 16.94
C ALA A 214 22.59 -1.35 16.24
N MET A 215 23.08 -0.62 15.24
CA MET A 215 24.30 -0.93 14.48
C MET A 215 25.59 -0.58 15.23
N SER A 216 25.52 0.14 16.34
CA SER A 216 26.67 0.43 17.21
C SER A 216 26.65 -0.40 18.50
N ASP A 217 25.75 -1.38 18.61
CA ASP A 217 25.52 -2.21 19.80
C ASP A 217 25.30 -1.42 21.10
N LYS A 218 24.74 -0.21 20.99
CA LYS A 218 24.39 0.65 22.13
C LYS A 218 23.01 0.30 22.69
N VAL A 219 22.85 -0.94 23.14
CA VAL A 219 21.55 -1.52 23.53
C VAL A 219 20.89 -0.73 24.68
N ASP A 220 21.64 -0.24 25.65
CA ASP A 220 21.09 0.53 26.78
C ASP A 220 20.53 1.89 26.36
N GLU A 221 21.23 2.60 25.48
CA GLU A 221 20.76 3.87 24.89
C GLU A 221 19.53 3.63 24.01
N LEU A 222 19.56 2.55 23.21
CA LEU A 222 18.43 2.14 22.39
C LEU A 222 17.19 1.84 23.24
N GLN A 223 17.35 1.09 24.34
CA GLN A 223 16.24 0.77 25.23
C GLN A 223 15.62 2.03 25.85
N LYS A 224 16.44 3.02 26.23
CA LYS A 224 15.95 4.32 26.72
C LYS A 224 15.14 5.06 25.66
N LEU A 225 15.63 5.09 24.41
CA LEU A 225 14.93 5.71 23.29
C LEU A 225 13.59 5.02 23.01
N LEU A 226 13.58 3.69 22.99
CA LEU A 226 12.37 2.87 22.77
C LEU A 226 11.33 3.05 23.88
N GLY A 227 11.77 3.20 25.13
CA GLY A 227 10.88 3.51 26.25
C GLY A 227 10.10 4.81 26.05
N GLY A 228 10.73 5.84 25.47
CA GLY A 228 10.07 7.10 25.10
C GLY A 228 9.05 6.97 23.96
N LEU A 229 9.12 5.88 23.18
CA LEU A 229 8.17 5.52 22.12
C LEU A 229 7.10 4.52 22.61
N GLY A 230 7.11 4.14 23.89
CA GLY A 230 6.20 3.14 24.45
C GLY A 230 6.56 1.70 24.08
N LEU A 231 7.78 1.44 23.62
CA LEU A 231 8.24 0.12 23.20
C LEU A 231 9.17 -0.50 24.25
N LYS A 232 9.00 -1.80 24.48
CA LYS A 232 9.84 -2.59 25.39
C LYS A 232 10.39 -3.82 24.67
N LEU A 233 11.68 -4.07 24.81
CA LEU A 233 12.34 -5.28 24.29
C LEU A 233 12.21 -6.43 25.31
N THR A 234 11.97 -7.65 24.81
CA THR A 234 12.08 -8.89 25.61
C THR A 234 13.55 -9.20 25.91
N ASN A 235 13.82 -10.19 26.78
CA ASN A 235 15.19 -10.58 27.08
C ASN A 235 15.91 -11.12 25.84
N ASP A 236 15.28 -12.03 25.10
CA ASP A 236 15.81 -12.59 23.86
C ASP A 236 16.08 -11.51 22.79
N GLU A 237 15.18 -10.51 22.69
CA GLU A 237 15.35 -9.39 21.77
C GLU A 237 16.58 -8.53 22.12
N LYS A 238 16.95 -8.44 23.40
CA LYS A 238 18.14 -7.72 23.86
C LYS A 238 19.44 -8.47 23.61
N GLU A 239 19.39 -9.75 23.32
CA GLU A 239 20.57 -10.55 22.96
C GLU A 239 20.94 -10.38 21.49
N LEU A 240 19.98 -9.97 20.65
CA LEU A 240 20.23 -9.61 19.27
C LEU A 240 21.23 -8.46 19.19
N ARG A 241 22.04 -8.46 18.13
CA ARG A 241 23.04 -7.42 17.84
C ARG A 241 22.87 -6.91 16.43
N GLN A 242 23.35 -5.70 16.14
CA GLN A 242 23.51 -5.20 14.77
C GLN A 242 22.21 -5.33 13.92
N LYS A 243 22.32 -5.85 12.69
CA LYS A 243 21.21 -6.02 11.74
C LYS A 243 20.03 -6.82 12.32
N PRO A 244 20.20 -7.97 12.98
CA PRO A 244 19.11 -8.67 13.67
C PRO A 244 18.35 -7.80 14.67
N LEU A 245 19.07 -7.04 15.51
CA LEU A 245 18.46 -6.15 16.51
C LEU A 245 17.70 -5.00 15.83
N MET A 246 18.33 -4.33 14.87
CA MET A 246 17.73 -3.27 14.08
C MET A 246 16.43 -3.73 13.42
N LYS A 247 16.47 -4.87 12.73
CA LYS A 247 15.31 -5.47 12.06
C LYS A 247 14.19 -5.70 13.07
N ARG A 248 14.47 -6.34 14.20
CA ARG A 248 13.45 -6.69 15.20
C ARG A 248 12.81 -5.45 15.83
N VAL A 249 13.61 -4.44 16.16
CA VAL A 249 13.15 -3.18 16.74
C VAL A 249 12.23 -2.44 15.76
N LEU A 250 12.64 -2.30 14.50
CA LEU A 250 11.86 -1.59 13.49
C LEU A 250 10.56 -2.34 13.13
N GLN A 251 10.58 -3.67 13.08
CA GLN A 251 9.36 -4.48 12.92
C GLN A 251 8.37 -4.28 14.07
N LYS A 252 8.86 -4.10 15.29
CA LYS A 252 8.00 -3.88 16.47
C LYS A 252 7.43 -2.47 16.51
N TRP A 253 8.19 -1.48 16.03
CA TRP A 253 7.76 -0.08 16.02
C TRP A 253 6.88 0.27 14.82
N LEU A 254 7.29 -0.17 13.63
CA LEU A 254 6.72 0.17 12.33
C LEU A 254 6.43 -1.10 11.51
N PRO A 255 5.55 -2.00 11.98
CA PRO A 255 5.24 -3.25 11.29
C PRO A 255 4.73 -3.00 9.87
N ALA A 256 5.37 -3.65 8.88
CA ALA A 256 5.07 -3.39 7.47
C ALA A 256 3.67 -3.83 7.06
N ASP A 257 3.22 -4.99 7.54
CA ASP A 257 1.88 -5.52 7.31
C ASP A 257 0.82 -4.51 7.74
N GLN A 258 0.95 -3.96 8.95
CA GLN A 258 0.00 -2.98 9.49
C GLN A 258 -0.03 -1.71 8.64
N ALA A 259 1.13 -1.17 8.25
CA ALA A 259 1.17 0.07 7.47
C ALA A 259 0.59 -0.12 6.05
N LEU A 260 0.90 -1.24 5.40
CA LEU A 260 0.45 -1.50 4.03
C LEU A 260 -1.02 -1.92 3.99
N LEU A 261 -1.48 -2.79 4.89
CA LEU A 261 -2.88 -3.22 4.95
C LEU A 261 -3.81 -2.09 5.35
N GLU A 262 -3.43 -1.25 6.33
CA GLU A 262 -4.18 -0.05 6.70
C GLU A 262 -4.32 0.90 5.51
N MET A 263 -3.24 1.16 4.77
CA MET A 263 -3.26 1.99 3.56
C MET A 263 -4.18 1.40 2.49
N MET A 264 -4.10 0.09 2.23
CA MET A 264 -4.92 -0.57 1.23
C MET A 264 -6.41 -0.51 1.61
N VAL A 265 -6.77 -0.80 2.85
CA VAL A 265 -8.16 -0.76 3.32
C VAL A 265 -8.76 0.65 3.24
N LEU A 266 -7.96 1.68 3.55
CA LEU A 266 -8.44 3.07 3.54
C LEU A 266 -8.61 3.67 2.14
N HIS A 267 -7.80 3.22 1.18
CA HIS A 267 -7.66 3.94 -0.10
C HIS A 267 -8.00 3.11 -1.34
N LEU A 268 -7.96 1.78 -1.27
CA LEU A 268 -8.41 0.91 -2.35
C LEU A 268 -9.92 0.68 -2.25
N PRO A 269 -10.64 0.65 -3.39
CA PRO A 269 -12.07 0.43 -3.39
C PRO A 269 -12.42 -1.01 -3.02
N SER A 270 -13.58 -1.19 -2.39
CA SER A 270 -14.22 -2.50 -2.26
C SER A 270 -14.62 -3.04 -3.64
N PRO A 271 -14.79 -4.36 -3.83
CA PRO A 271 -15.39 -4.92 -5.04
C PRO A 271 -16.72 -4.26 -5.42
N ALA A 272 -17.57 -3.98 -4.43
CA ALA A 272 -18.87 -3.33 -4.63
C ALA A 272 -18.75 -1.88 -5.11
N THR A 273 -17.73 -1.15 -4.66
CA THR A 273 -17.42 0.18 -5.21
C THR A 273 -16.81 0.08 -6.60
N ALA A 274 -15.79 -0.77 -6.77
CA ALA A 274 -15.02 -0.88 -8.00
C ALA A 274 -15.86 -1.35 -9.19
N GLN A 275 -16.72 -2.34 -8.98
CA GLN A 275 -17.54 -2.90 -10.05
C GLN A 275 -18.55 -1.90 -10.62
N LYS A 276 -18.98 -0.88 -9.85
CA LYS A 276 -19.91 0.16 -10.34
C LYS A 276 -19.37 0.90 -11.57
N TYR A 277 -18.10 1.29 -11.53
CA TYR A 277 -17.45 2.03 -12.62
C TYR A 277 -16.65 1.11 -13.58
N ARG A 278 -16.51 -0.19 -13.27
CA ARG A 278 -15.80 -1.16 -14.13
C ARG A 278 -16.70 -2.10 -14.90
N ALA A 279 -17.99 -2.24 -14.56
CA ALA A 279 -18.87 -3.23 -15.18
C ALA A 279 -18.87 -3.19 -16.72
N GLU A 280 -18.99 -2.00 -17.31
CA GLU A 280 -18.99 -1.81 -18.76
C GLU A 280 -17.63 -2.08 -19.41
N LEU A 281 -16.53 -1.97 -18.67
CA LEU A 281 -15.20 -2.34 -19.14
C LEU A 281 -14.98 -3.86 -19.08
N LEU A 282 -15.61 -4.52 -18.10
CA LEU A 282 -15.46 -5.94 -17.82
C LEU A 282 -16.39 -6.82 -18.67
N TYR A 283 -17.51 -6.28 -19.13
CA TYR A 283 -18.57 -6.99 -19.83
C TYR A 283 -18.73 -6.49 -21.27
N GLU A 284 -18.73 -7.40 -22.24
CA GLU A 284 -18.79 -7.07 -23.67
C GLU A 284 -20.21 -6.80 -24.19
N GLY A 285 -21.24 -7.27 -23.47
CA GLY A 285 -22.63 -7.07 -23.83
C GLY A 285 -23.20 -5.69 -23.43
N PRO A 286 -24.49 -5.46 -23.68
CA PRO A 286 -25.16 -4.20 -23.37
C PRO A 286 -25.11 -3.83 -21.88
N ALA A 287 -25.02 -2.53 -21.58
CA ALA A 287 -24.95 -2.04 -20.20
C ALA A 287 -26.26 -2.29 -19.41
N ASP A 288 -27.40 -2.42 -20.09
CA ASP A 288 -28.71 -2.73 -19.51
C ASP A 288 -28.96 -4.24 -19.37
N ASP A 289 -28.04 -5.10 -19.82
CA ASP A 289 -28.14 -6.55 -19.63
C ASP A 289 -28.14 -6.93 -18.13
N VAL A 290 -28.94 -7.92 -17.78
CA VAL A 290 -29.08 -8.40 -16.40
C VAL A 290 -27.75 -8.90 -15.81
N CYS A 291 -26.85 -9.44 -16.63
CA CYS A 291 -25.50 -9.86 -16.24
C CYS A 291 -24.61 -8.65 -15.97
N CYS A 292 -24.68 -7.62 -16.82
CA CYS A 292 -23.95 -6.36 -16.61
C CYS A 292 -24.41 -5.66 -15.32
N GLN A 293 -25.73 -5.62 -15.08
CA GLN A 293 -26.30 -5.08 -13.84
C GLN A 293 -25.89 -5.90 -12.61
N GLY A 294 -25.87 -7.24 -12.71
CA GLY A 294 -25.38 -8.11 -11.66
C GLY A 294 -23.91 -7.83 -11.31
N ILE A 295 -23.06 -7.68 -12.32
CA ILE A 295 -21.66 -7.26 -12.15
C ILE A 295 -21.61 -5.88 -11.50
N ARG A 296 -22.30 -4.87 -12.05
CA ARG A 296 -22.28 -3.49 -11.53
C ARG A 296 -22.64 -3.40 -10.05
N ASN A 297 -23.61 -4.21 -9.62
CA ASN A 297 -24.11 -4.20 -8.25
C ASN A 297 -23.35 -5.16 -7.30
N CYS A 298 -22.39 -5.94 -7.82
CA CYS A 298 -21.72 -6.99 -7.07
C CYS A 298 -22.73 -7.94 -6.37
N ASP A 299 -23.81 -8.29 -7.08
CA ASP A 299 -24.96 -8.97 -6.51
C ASP A 299 -24.71 -10.48 -6.35
N PRO A 300 -24.63 -11.02 -5.11
CA PRO A 300 -24.41 -12.46 -4.89
C PRO A 300 -25.59 -13.33 -5.31
N ASN A 301 -26.77 -12.74 -5.51
CA ASN A 301 -28.00 -13.41 -5.94
C ASN A 301 -28.32 -13.21 -7.43
N GLY A 302 -27.51 -12.42 -8.14
CA GLY A 302 -27.64 -12.17 -9.56
C GLY A 302 -27.20 -13.35 -10.44
N PRO A 303 -27.20 -13.19 -11.78
CA PRO A 303 -26.65 -14.18 -12.70
C PRO A 303 -25.19 -14.50 -12.36
N LEU A 304 -24.81 -15.78 -12.41
CA LEU A 304 -23.43 -16.19 -12.13
C LEU A 304 -22.50 -15.71 -13.24
N MET A 305 -21.66 -14.72 -12.92
CA MET A 305 -20.61 -14.19 -13.79
C MET A 305 -19.26 -14.41 -13.11
N LEU A 306 -18.49 -15.37 -13.63
CA LEU A 306 -17.17 -15.73 -13.14
C LEU A 306 -16.16 -15.56 -14.27
N TYR A 307 -15.10 -14.81 -14.02
CA TYR A 307 -13.98 -14.67 -14.95
C TYR A 307 -12.81 -15.54 -14.50
N VAL A 308 -12.39 -16.47 -15.37
CA VAL A 308 -11.20 -17.29 -15.14
C VAL A 308 -9.99 -16.55 -15.70
N SER A 309 -9.10 -16.13 -14.81
CA SER A 309 -7.87 -15.41 -15.14
C SER A 309 -6.73 -16.36 -15.50
N LYS A 310 -6.65 -17.52 -14.85
CA LYS A 310 -5.54 -18.46 -15.05
C LYS A 310 -5.91 -19.90 -14.75
N MET A 311 -5.28 -20.84 -15.44
CA MET A 311 -5.31 -22.27 -15.09
C MET A 311 -4.07 -22.61 -14.27
N VAL A 312 -4.27 -23.07 -13.03
CA VAL A 312 -3.21 -23.45 -12.09
C VAL A 312 -3.06 -24.97 -12.09
N PRO A 313 -1.86 -25.53 -12.34
CA PRO A 313 -1.68 -26.98 -12.27
C PRO A 313 -1.90 -27.50 -10.85
N SER A 314 -2.64 -28.59 -10.72
CA SER A 314 -2.80 -29.32 -9.45
C SER A 314 -1.61 -30.26 -9.21
N ALA A 315 -1.46 -30.74 -7.97
CA ALA A 315 -0.53 -31.82 -7.63
C ALA A 315 -0.84 -33.12 -8.40
N ASP A 316 -2.11 -33.33 -8.73
CA ASP A 316 -2.56 -34.42 -9.59
C ASP A 316 -2.17 -34.14 -11.05
N LYS A 317 -1.31 -35.01 -11.61
CA LYS A 317 -0.92 -34.93 -13.02
C LYS A 317 -2.15 -34.94 -13.94
N GLY A 318 -2.24 -33.93 -14.81
CA GLY A 318 -3.31 -33.81 -15.79
C GLY A 318 -4.55 -33.03 -15.34
N ARG A 319 -4.56 -32.51 -14.10
CA ARG A 319 -5.65 -31.63 -13.62
C ARG A 319 -5.18 -30.19 -13.48
N PHE A 320 -6.04 -29.28 -13.93
CA PHE A 320 -5.87 -27.85 -13.75
C PHE A 320 -7.03 -27.28 -12.94
N ILE A 321 -6.72 -26.35 -12.05
CA ILE A 321 -7.66 -25.59 -11.25
C ILE A 321 -7.84 -24.23 -11.92
N ALA A 322 -9.08 -23.87 -12.25
CA ALA A 322 -9.39 -22.54 -12.74
C ALA A 322 -9.31 -21.54 -11.58
N TYR A 323 -8.43 -20.56 -11.70
CA TYR A 323 -8.29 -19.43 -10.80
C TYR A 323 -8.97 -18.21 -11.42
N GLY A 324 -9.84 -17.58 -10.66
CA GLY A 324 -10.70 -16.52 -11.18
C GLY A 324 -11.47 -15.79 -10.09
N ARG A 325 -12.28 -14.84 -10.51
CA ARG A 325 -13.13 -14.02 -9.64
C ARG A 325 -14.59 -14.16 -10.03
N VAL A 326 -15.45 -14.27 -9.02
CA VAL A 326 -16.89 -14.11 -9.16
C VAL A 326 -17.21 -12.62 -9.10
N PHE A 327 -17.82 -12.09 -10.17
CA PHE A 327 -18.27 -10.70 -10.24
C PHE A 327 -19.77 -10.56 -9.93
N SER A 328 -20.55 -11.62 -10.14
CA SER A 328 -21.99 -11.68 -9.84
C SER A 328 -22.40 -13.12 -9.58
N GLY A 329 -23.46 -13.31 -8.78
CA GLY A 329 -23.97 -14.62 -8.37
C GLY A 329 -23.08 -15.34 -7.36
N THR A 330 -23.42 -16.61 -7.09
CA THR A 330 -22.68 -17.46 -6.15
C THR A 330 -22.38 -18.81 -6.79
N VAL A 331 -21.09 -19.21 -6.80
CA VAL A 331 -20.66 -20.53 -7.28
C VAL A 331 -20.74 -21.56 -6.15
N ARG A 332 -21.23 -22.77 -6.46
CA ARG A 332 -21.34 -23.88 -5.50
C ARG A 332 -20.90 -25.20 -6.13
N THR A 333 -20.42 -26.13 -5.31
CA THR A 333 -20.05 -27.48 -5.75
C THR A 333 -21.26 -28.21 -6.33
N GLY A 334 -21.09 -28.86 -7.49
CA GLY A 334 -22.15 -29.61 -8.18
C GLY A 334 -23.09 -28.74 -9.02
N MET A 335 -22.90 -27.41 -9.05
CA MET A 335 -23.69 -26.51 -9.87
C MET A 335 -23.41 -26.76 -11.37
N LYS A 336 -24.47 -26.85 -12.18
CA LYS A 336 -24.34 -26.85 -13.64
C LYS A 336 -24.03 -25.43 -14.10
N VAL A 337 -22.89 -25.24 -14.77
CA VAL A 337 -22.42 -23.95 -15.27
C VAL A 337 -22.17 -24.03 -16.78
N ARG A 338 -22.29 -22.89 -17.46
CA ARG A 338 -21.88 -22.74 -18.87
C ARG A 338 -20.49 -22.13 -18.90
N ILE A 339 -19.56 -22.77 -19.61
CA ILE A 339 -18.20 -22.26 -19.79
C ILE A 339 -18.14 -21.66 -21.19
N MET A 340 -17.88 -20.35 -21.25
CA MET A 340 -17.75 -19.61 -22.50
C MET A 340 -16.26 -19.47 -22.82
N GLY A 341 -15.89 -19.85 -24.04
CA GLY A 341 -14.51 -19.69 -24.54
C GLY A 341 -14.28 -18.28 -25.12
N PRO A 342 -13.04 -17.93 -25.50
CA PRO A 342 -12.70 -16.61 -26.02
C PRO A 342 -13.41 -16.19 -27.32
N ASN A 343 -13.96 -17.15 -28.07
CA ASN A 343 -14.63 -16.93 -29.36
C ASN A 343 -16.13 -17.23 -29.28
N TYR A 344 -16.72 -17.10 -28.10
CA TYR A 344 -18.15 -17.31 -27.91
C TYR A 344 -18.90 -16.02 -28.26
N ASP A 345 -19.73 -16.06 -29.30
CA ASP A 345 -20.59 -14.97 -29.76
C ASP A 345 -22.03 -15.09 -29.22
#